data_AF-A0A6N8I2D7-F1
#
_entry.id   AF-A0A6N8I2D7-F1
#
_cell.length_a   1.000
_cell.length_b   1.000
_cell.length_c   1.000
_cell.angle_alpha   90.00
_cell.angle_beta   90.00
_cell.angle_gamma   90.00
#
_symmetry.space_group_name_H-M   'P 1'
#
loop_
_entity.id
_entity.type
_entity.pdbx_description
1 polymer ?
#
loop_
_entity_poly.entity_id
_entity_poly.type
_entity_poly.pdbx_seq_one_letter_code
_entity_poly.pdbx_strand_id
1 'polypeptide(L)'
;MSPCCLVPLTPEHLPELYRWVLEEKHHEFFSCRPVLTPASFQEYRGKWLSLLEDKNARHFVFLSGGELIGKIDLFDYNPRNRSAEFGYYLPEQDRSRGLGASCCAPF
;
A
#
# COMPACT_ATOMS: atom_id res chain seq x y z
N MET A 1 20.72 2.74 -9.16
CA MET A 1 19.31 2.47 -8.81
C MET A 1 18.45 3.14 -9.86
N SER A 2 17.48 2.44 -10.42
CA SER A 2 16.46 3.08 -11.26
C SER A 2 15.72 4.13 -10.43
N PRO A 3 15.31 5.26 -11.03
CA PRO A 3 14.55 6.27 -10.31
C PRO A 3 13.24 5.64 -9.82
N CYS A 4 12.93 5.86 -8.55
CA CYS A 4 11.67 5.44 -7.97
C CYS A 4 10.67 6.59 -8.06
N CYS A 5 9.40 6.28 -8.30
CA CYS A 5 8.33 7.28 -8.31
C CYS A 5 7.14 6.83 -7.47
N LEU A 6 6.53 7.82 -6.81
CA LEU A 6 5.28 7.65 -6.08
C LEU A 6 4.14 8.11 -6.98
N VAL A 7 3.16 7.25 -7.23
CA VAL A 7 1.99 7.57 -8.05
C VAL A 7 0.69 7.17 -7.34
N PRO A 8 -0.45 7.81 -7.62
CA PRO A 8 -1.74 7.40 -7.05
C PRO A 8 -2.05 5.93 -7.37
N LEU A 9 -2.56 5.21 -6.39
CA LEU A 9 -3.03 3.84 -6.60
C LEU A 9 -4.28 3.87 -7.47
N THR A 10 -4.27 3.14 -8.59
CA THR A 10 -5.42 2.93 -9.46
C THR A 10 -5.85 1.46 -9.45
N PRO A 11 -7.05 1.13 -9.97
CA PRO A 11 -7.50 -0.25 -10.09
C PRO A 11 -6.57 -1.18 -10.89
N GLU A 12 -5.71 -0.63 -11.75
CA GLU A 12 -4.75 -1.39 -12.57
C GLU A 12 -3.64 -2.03 -11.73
N HIS A 13 -3.32 -1.48 -10.55
CA HIS A 13 -2.31 -2.03 -9.65
C HIS A 13 -2.85 -3.19 -8.78
N LEU A 14 -4.17 -3.33 -8.67
CA LEU A 14 -4.79 -4.27 -7.73
C LEU A 14 -4.43 -5.74 -7.95
N PRO A 15 -4.25 -6.27 -9.18
CA PRO A 15 -3.82 -7.66 -9.36
C PRO A 15 -2.51 -7.99 -8.67
N GLU A 16 -1.53 -7.08 -8.77
CA GLU A 16 -0.22 -7.25 -8.16
C GLU A 16 -0.28 -7.10 -6.63
N LEU A 17 -1.04 -6.12 -6.13
CA LEU A 17 -1.26 -5.97 -4.69
C LEU A 17 -1.99 -7.19 -4.09
N TYR A 18 -2.91 -7.80 -4.84
CA TYR A 18 -3.57 -9.02 -4.42
C TYR A 18 -2.58 -10.20 -4.36
N ARG A 19 -1.67 -10.30 -5.32
CA ARG A 19 -0.59 -11.29 -5.32
C ARG A 19 0.25 -11.18 -4.04
N TRP A 20 0.64 -9.96 -3.64
CA TRP A 20 1.37 -9.76 -2.38
C TRP A 20 0.60 -10.22 -1.15
N VAL A 21 -0.72 -9.96 -1.10
CA VAL A 21 -1.57 -10.42 0.00
C VAL A 21 -1.59 -11.95 0.11
N LEU A 22 -1.49 -12.67 -1.01
CA LEU A 22 -1.45 -14.13 -1.00
C LEU A 22 -0.05 -14.69 -0.66
N GLU A 23 1.00 -13.97 -1.03
CA GLU A 23 2.40 -14.40 -0.83
C GLU A 23 2.95 -14.01 0.55
N GLU A 24 2.36 -13.00 1.20
CA GLU A 24 2.80 -12.52 2.50
C GLU A 24 2.57 -13.57 3.60
N LYS A 25 3.67 -14.01 4.20
CA LYS A 25 3.64 -15.03 5.27
C LYS A 25 3.52 -14.43 6.66
N HIS A 26 3.80 -13.14 6.80
CA HIS A 26 3.99 -12.47 8.09
C HIS A 26 2.99 -11.34 8.33
N HIS A 27 1.71 -11.62 8.07
CA HIS A 27 0.64 -10.64 8.21
C HIS A 27 0.54 -10.03 9.63
N GLU A 28 0.99 -10.76 10.64
CA GLU A 28 1.01 -10.40 12.05
C GLU A 28 1.88 -9.18 12.38
N PHE A 29 2.85 -8.83 11.52
CA PHE A 29 3.72 -7.68 11.77
C PHE A 29 3.15 -6.35 11.25
N PHE A 30 2.07 -6.36 10.46
CA PHE A 30 1.49 -5.14 9.90
C PHE A 30 0.37 -4.55 10.75
N SER A 31 -0.30 -5.37 11.57
CA SER A 31 -1.41 -4.91 12.39
C SER A 31 -1.62 -5.80 13.61
N CYS A 32 -2.00 -5.18 14.72
CA CYS A 32 -2.53 -5.89 15.88
C CYS A 32 -3.93 -6.49 15.62
N ARG A 33 -4.54 -6.24 14.47
CA ARG A 33 -5.82 -6.83 14.05
C ARG A 33 -5.58 -8.05 13.16
N PRO A 34 -6.42 -9.09 13.24
CA PRO A 34 -6.33 -10.22 12.32
C PRO A 34 -6.45 -9.75 10.88
N VAL A 35 -5.43 -10.03 10.07
CA VAL A 35 -5.47 -9.78 8.63
C VAL A 35 -6.17 -10.97 7.99
N LEU A 36 -7.41 -10.75 7.53
CA LEU A 36 -8.17 -11.79 6.83
C LEU A 36 -7.75 -11.80 5.36
N THR A 37 -7.27 -12.95 4.90
CA THR A 37 -7.03 -13.19 3.47
C THR A 37 -8.37 -13.13 2.72
N PRO A 38 -8.49 -12.32 1.66
CA PRO A 38 -9.71 -12.27 0.85
C PRO A 38 -10.00 -13.62 0.21
N ALA A 39 -11.28 -14.01 0.12
CA ALA A 39 -11.67 -15.29 -0.50
C ALA A 39 -11.46 -15.29 -2.03
N SER A 40 -11.41 -14.12 -2.67
CA SER A 40 -11.15 -13.98 -4.09
C SER A 40 -10.61 -12.60 -4.47
N PHE A 41 -10.04 -12.49 -5.67
CA PHE A 41 -9.66 -11.20 -6.24
C PHE A 41 -10.85 -10.23 -6.39
N GLN A 42 -12.05 -10.74 -6.71
CA GLN A 42 -13.22 -9.87 -6.87
C GLN A 42 -13.65 -9.24 -5.55
N GLU A 43 -13.59 -10.00 -4.45
CA GLU A 43 -13.84 -9.48 -3.11
C GLU A 43 -12.80 -8.42 -2.74
N TYR A 44 -11.51 -8.71 -2.98
CA TYR A 44 -10.41 -7.78 -2.74
C TYR A 44 -10.58 -6.47 -3.54
N ARG A 45 -10.88 -6.60 -4.84
CA ARG A 45 -11.13 -5.47 -5.74
C ARG A 45 -12.32 -4.64 -5.27
N GLY A 46 -13.43 -5.26 -4.87
CA GLY A 46 -14.61 -4.55 -4.36
C GLY A 46 -14.30 -3.70 -3.13
N LYS A 47 -13.54 -4.24 -2.17
CA LYS A 47 -13.09 -3.49 -0.98
C LYS A 47 -12.23 -2.28 -1.38
N TRP A 48 -11.28 -2.48 -2.30
CA TRP A 48 -10.39 -1.42 -2.75
C TRP A 48 -11.09 -0.32 -3.51
N LEU A 49 -12.07 -0.64 -4.37
CA LEU A 49 -12.83 0.39 -5.08
C LEU A 49 -13.55 1.32 -4.11
N SER A 50 -14.15 0.77 -3.04
CA SER A 50 -14.76 1.56 -1.97
C SER A 50 -13.74 2.46 -1.24
N LEU A 51 -12.55 1.93 -0.92
CA LEU A 51 -11.49 2.70 -0.26
C LEU A 51 -10.95 3.84 -1.15
N LEU A 52 -10.83 3.61 -2.46
CA LEU A 52 -10.37 4.63 -3.41
C LEU A 52 -11.37 5.78 -3.58
N GLU A 53 -12.65 5.55 -3.27
CA GLU A 53 -13.68 6.59 -3.26
C GLU A 53 -13.69 7.41 -1.95
N ASP A 54 -13.03 6.93 -0.88
CA ASP A 54 -12.96 7.63 0.39
C ASP A 54 -12.13 8.92 0.26
N LYS A 55 -12.76 10.05 0.60
CA LYS A 55 -12.12 11.37 0.53
C LYS A 55 -11.13 11.61 1.68
N ASN A 56 -11.22 10.84 2.77
CA ASN A 56 -10.36 10.94 3.94
C ASN A 56 -9.13 10.03 3.88
N ALA A 57 -9.05 9.17 2.86
CA ALA A 57 -7.90 8.32 2.61
C ALA A 57 -7.24 8.67 1.27
N ARG A 58 -5.93 8.45 1.19
CA ARG A 58 -5.17 8.53 -0.06
C ARG A 58 -4.24 7.34 -0.15
N HIS A 59 -4.24 6.69 -1.30
CA HIS A 59 -3.48 5.48 -1.52
C HIS A 59 -2.53 5.71 -2.69
N PHE A 60 -1.28 5.31 -2.49
CA PHE A 60 -0.21 5.47 -3.46
C PHE A 60 0.53 4.15 -3.63
N VAL A 61 1.19 4.04 -4.77
CA VAL A 61 2.11 2.97 -5.08
C VAL A 61 3.48 3.50 -5.41
N PHE A 62 4.50 2.71 -5.10
CA PHE A 62 5.89 3.02 -5.38
C PHE A 62 6.37 2.15 -6.54
N LEU A 63 6.82 2.79 -7.61
CA LEU A 63 7.31 2.13 -8.82
C LEU A 63 8.81 2.32 -8.96
N SER A 64 9.53 1.31 -9.43
CA SER A 64 10.95 1.39 -9.79
C SER A 64 11.19 0.68 -11.11
N GLY A 65 11.60 1.43 -12.14
CA GLY A 65 11.77 0.87 -13.48
C GLY A 65 10.50 0.29 -14.09
N GLY A 66 9.32 0.76 -13.66
CA GLY A 66 8.00 0.25 -14.07
C GLY A 66 7.45 -0.87 -13.19
N GLU A 67 8.27 -1.47 -12.33
CA GLU A 67 7.85 -2.52 -11.40
C GLU A 67 7.25 -1.92 -10.13
N LEU A 68 6.17 -2.54 -9.65
CA LEU A 68 5.55 -2.20 -8.39
C LEU A 68 6.38 -2.77 -7.24
N ILE A 69 6.87 -1.90 -6.36
CA ILE A 69 7.80 -2.29 -5.28
C ILE A 69 7.31 -1.88 -3.88
N GLY A 70 6.21 -1.14 -3.80
CA GLY A 70 5.60 -0.80 -2.51
C GLY A 70 4.25 -0.12 -2.62
N LYS A 71 3.60 0.03 -1.48
CA LYS A 71 2.34 0.75 -1.31
C LYS A 71 2.43 1.67 -0.10
N ILE A 72 1.78 2.83 -0.17
CA ILE A 72 1.61 3.76 0.94
C ILE A 72 0.13 4.10 1.08
N ASP A 73 -0.37 4.05 2.30
CA ASP A 73 -1.72 4.47 2.67
C ASP A 73 -1.62 5.66 3.62
N LEU A 74 -2.35 6.74 3.32
CA LEU A 74 -2.66 7.84 4.23
C LEU A 74 -4.12 7.68 4.66
N PHE A 75 -4.38 7.62 5.95
CA PHE A 75 -5.73 7.40 6.50
C PHE A 75 -5.91 8.11 7.83
N ASP A 76 -7.13 8.05 8.38
CA ASP A 76 -7.52 8.74 9.63
C ASP A 76 -7.18 10.24 9.62
N TYR A 77 -7.33 10.88 8.45
CA TYR A 77 -7.11 12.32 8.34
C TYR A 77 -8.09 13.09 9.23
N ASN A 78 -7.53 13.85 10.15
CA ASN A 78 -8.28 14.74 11.02
C ASN A 78 -8.01 16.21 10.63
N PRO A 79 -8.99 16.91 10.05
CA PRO A 79 -8.79 18.27 9.58
C PRO A 79 -8.63 19.29 10.73
N ARG A 80 -9.07 18.96 11.96
CA ARG A 80 -8.96 19.87 13.11
C ARG A 80 -7.51 20.02 13.58
N ASN A 81 -6.78 18.92 13.65
CA ASN A 81 -5.37 18.90 14.08
C ASN A 81 -4.40 18.83 12.89
N ARG A 82 -4.90 18.69 11.65
CA ARG A 82 -4.11 18.54 10.42
C ARG A 82 -3.16 17.34 10.47
N SER A 83 -3.57 16.26 11.13
CA SER A 83 -2.82 15.01 11.19
C SER A 83 -3.47 13.94 10.33
N ALA A 84 -2.66 13.03 9.81
CA ALA A 84 -3.09 11.74 9.26
C ALA A 84 -2.13 10.67 9.77
N GLU A 85 -2.60 9.43 9.82
CA GLU A 85 -1.72 8.27 9.92
C GLU A 85 -1.24 7.89 8.53
N PHE A 86 -0.02 7.38 8.45
CA PHE A 86 0.47 6.74 7.24
C PHE A 86 1.05 5.38 7.54
N GLY A 87 0.75 4.43 6.68
CA GLY A 87 1.32 3.10 6.66
C GLY A 87 1.98 2.84 5.31
N TYR A 88 3.02 2.01 5.30
CA TYR A 88 3.61 1.53 4.06
C TYR A 88 3.83 0.02 4.10
N TYR A 89 3.85 -0.58 2.92
CA TYR A 89 4.13 -1.99 2.72
C TYR A 89 5.15 -2.15 1.60
N LEU A 90 6.12 -3.04 1.83
CA LEU A 90 7.05 -3.53 0.82
C LEU A 90 6.92 -5.06 0.78
N PRO A 91 6.80 -5.68 -0.41
CA PRO A 91 6.82 -7.13 -0.53
C PRO A 91 8.19 -7.68 -0.10
N GLU A 92 8.24 -8.95 0.30
CA GLU A 92 9.42 -9.55 0.94
C GLU A 92 10.71 -9.34 0.14
N GLN A 93 10.65 -9.52 -1.20
CA GLN A 93 11.78 -9.37 -2.10
C GLN A 93 12.39 -7.95 -2.15
N ASP A 94 11.65 -6.93 -1.71
CA ASP A 94 12.06 -5.53 -1.75
C ASP A 94 12.44 -4.95 -0.38
N ARG A 95 12.38 -5.77 0.68
CA ARG A 95 12.81 -5.37 2.03
C ARG A 95 14.34 -5.33 2.14
N SER A 96 14.85 -4.65 3.16
CA SER A 96 16.29 -4.54 3.49
C SER A 96 17.18 -3.90 2.40
N ARG A 97 16.58 -3.24 1.41
CA ARG A 97 17.26 -2.54 0.31
C ARG A 97 17.36 -1.02 0.50
N GLY A 98 16.99 -0.51 1.67
CA GLY A 98 16.88 0.94 1.94
C GLY A 98 15.67 1.61 1.29
N LEU A 99 14.77 0.85 0.65
CA LEU A 99 13.60 1.38 -0.04
C LEU A 99 12.59 2.04 0.92
N GLY A 100 12.49 1.57 2.16
CA GLY A 100 11.62 2.20 3.17
C GLY A 100 11.97 3.67 3.41
N ALA A 101 13.26 4.02 3.47
CA ALA A 101 13.69 5.42 3.60
C ALA A 101 13.32 6.24 2.35
N SER A 102 13.37 5.63 1.17
CA SER A 102 12.96 6.27 -0.09
C SER A 102 11.44 6.48 -0.17
N CYS A 103 10.65 5.58 0.41
CA CYS A 103 9.20 5.69 0.51
C CYS A 103 8.75 6.79 1.46
N CYS A 104 9.48 7.03 2.55
CA CYS A 104 9.12 8.05 3.54
C CYS A 104 9.60 9.46 3.17
N ALA A 105 10.62 9.61 2.33
CA ALA A 105 11.17 10.92 1.95
C ALA A 105 10.18 11.93 1.30
N PRO A 106 9.13 11.51 0.56
CA PRO A 106 8.19 12.43 -0.08
C PRO A 106 7.16 13.08 0.85
N PHE A 107 7.02 12.64 2.10
CA PHE A 107 6.01 13.08 3.06
C PHE A 107 6.65 13.81 4.25
#